data_AF-A0A9N8ZGK1-F1
#
_entry.id   AF-A0A9N8ZGK1-F1
#
_cell.length_a   1.000
_cell.length_b   1.000
_cell.length_c   1.000
_cell.angle_alpha   90.00
_cell.angle_beta   90.00
_cell.angle_gamma   90.00
#
_symmetry.space_group_name_H-M   'P 1'
#
loop_
_entity.id
_entity.type
_entity.pdbx_description
1 polymer ?
#
loop_
_entity_poly.entity_id
_entity_poly.type
_entity_poly.pdbx_seq_one_letter_code
_entity_poly.pdbx_strand_id
1 'polypeptide(L)'
;KQFNQKQKFWKTKKKGESLQIYDRAKDQLGTSSIARTYGYINMYEDLNDDDTMCVEKKLATLEEKASKEFDFITWAAVESFMQEHNLKNSLEVWLQNVREILDTPHEDVEGNSRVFFVDRMDYKLRMIDCFLTIWQAGENDEFIMTSNAFGIFEGINITGSSMGPFQKAFHWFYVISPKLLLVLCDSGFREGVGFEALDRILGFKKRSHFKDVPHPPPIPEYVNISKQKSAYDSEPVNIFEKDWWEKKTGFKLHEDDKFTFTFVKVNSATVHLVNSIVLNEANPDLQVGFR
;
A
#
# COMPACT_ATOMS: atom_id res chain seq x y z
N LYS A 1 56.52 9.37 0.97
CA LYS A 1 56.41 10.28 2.15
C LYS A 1 55.21 11.25 2.09
N GLN A 2 54.42 11.34 1.00
CA GLN A 2 53.23 12.22 0.92
C GLN A 2 51.89 11.58 1.38
N PHE A 3 51.81 10.26 1.54
CA PHE A 3 50.57 9.58 1.97
C PHE A 3 50.20 9.82 3.45
N ASN A 4 51.18 10.10 4.32
CA ASN A 4 50.95 10.27 5.76
C ASN A 4 50.55 11.69 6.19
N GLN A 5 50.65 12.70 5.33
CA GLN A 5 50.23 14.07 5.65
C GLN A 5 48.73 14.29 5.36
N LYS A 6 48.16 13.67 4.31
CA LYS A 6 46.73 13.78 4.03
C LYS A 6 45.87 13.12 5.12
N GLN A 7 46.26 11.97 5.67
CA GLN A 7 45.52 11.34 6.78
C GLN A 7 45.49 12.17 8.07
N LYS A 8 46.48 13.04 8.33
CA LYS A 8 46.48 13.93 9.49
C LYS A 8 45.58 15.16 9.31
N PHE A 9 45.31 15.58 8.08
CA PHE A 9 44.48 16.76 7.79
C PHE A 9 42.97 16.47 7.91
N TRP A 10 42.54 15.22 7.69
CA TRP A 10 41.13 14.81 7.78
C TRP A 10 40.63 14.51 9.20
N LYS A 11 41.52 14.47 10.21
CA LYS A 11 41.12 14.22 11.60
C LYS A 11 40.59 15.45 12.34
N THR A 12 40.67 16.65 11.77
CA THR A 12 40.46 17.89 12.53
C THR A 12 39.33 18.79 12.06
N LYS A 13 38.47 18.37 11.12
CA LYS A 13 37.40 19.29 10.66
C LYS A 13 36.16 18.61 10.05
N LYS A 14 35.32 18.01 10.90
CA LYS A 14 33.86 18.05 10.66
C LYS A 14 33.17 18.30 12.00
N LYS A 15 32.74 19.54 12.19
CA LYS A 15 31.77 19.92 13.21
C LYS A 15 30.50 19.17 12.82
N GLY A 16 30.18 18.11 13.57
CA GLY A 16 29.22 17.09 13.14
C GLY A 16 27.84 17.68 12.90
N GLU A 17 27.34 17.48 11.69
CA GLU A 17 25.91 17.63 11.37
C GLU A 17 25.11 16.58 12.17
N SER A 18 23.91 16.97 12.59
CA SER A 18 23.04 16.18 13.45
C SER A 18 21.77 15.79 12.72
N LEU A 19 21.45 14.50 12.70
CA LEU A 19 20.15 14.00 12.25
C LEU A 19 19.14 14.10 13.39
N GLN A 20 17.92 14.50 13.07
CA GLN A 20 16.80 14.24 13.97
C GLN A 20 16.54 12.74 13.97
N ILE A 21 16.61 12.15 15.15
CA ILE A 21 16.36 10.73 15.35
C ILE A 21 15.25 10.59 16.36
N TYR A 22 14.45 9.54 16.20
CA TYR A 22 13.43 9.19 17.16
C TYR A 22 13.91 7.97 17.96
N ASP A 23 14.19 8.17 19.25
CA ASP A 23 14.67 7.11 20.15
C ASP A 23 13.46 6.32 20.68
N ARG A 24 13.21 5.16 20.08
CA ARG A 24 12.08 4.28 20.43
C ARG A 24 12.08 3.83 21.89
N ALA A 25 13.24 3.73 22.56
CA ALA A 25 13.29 3.32 23.95
C ALA A 25 12.87 4.44 24.92
N LYS A 26 12.89 5.70 24.46
CA LYS A 26 12.61 6.88 25.27
C LYS A 26 11.40 7.68 24.79
N ASP A 27 10.81 7.29 23.67
CA ASP A 27 9.66 7.94 23.03
C ASP A 27 9.86 9.46 22.83
N GLN A 28 11.03 9.85 22.33
CA GLN A 28 11.40 11.27 22.16
C GLN A 28 12.15 11.50 20.85
N LEU A 29 11.88 12.66 20.24
CA LEU A 29 12.69 13.22 19.17
C LEU A 29 13.98 13.79 19.77
N GLY A 30 15.11 13.23 19.35
CA GLY A 30 16.44 13.66 19.72
C GLY A 30 17.26 14.07 18.50
N THR A 31 18.50 14.49 18.76
CA THR A 31 19.49 14.73 17.70
C THR A 31 20.68 13.81 17.93
N SER A 32 21.07 13.06 16.90
CA SER A 32 22.26 12.21 16.93
C SER A 32 23.26 12.67 15.89
N SER A 33 24.54 12.56 16.23
CA SER A 33 25.60 12.78 15.25
C SER A 33 25.49 11.71 14.16
N ILE A 34 25.48 12.15 12.91
CA ILE A 34 25.35 11.31 11.72
C ILE A 34 26.35 10.14 11.73
N ALA A 35 27.52 10.32 12.36
CA ALA A 35 28.56 9.30 12.46
C ALA A 35 28.16 8.03 13.25
N ARG A 36 27.03 8.02 13.99
CA ARG A 36 26.67 6.91 14.90
C ARG A 36 25.56 5.99 14.44
N THR A 37 24.64 6.42 13.57
CA THR A 37 23.35 5.71 13.44
C THR A 37 23.20 4.89 12.17
N TYR A 38 23.86 5.25 11.07
CA TYR A 38 23.85 4.47 9.83
C TYR A 38 25.21 4.55 9.15
N GLY A 39 25.48 3.60 8.25
CA GLY A 39 26.79 3.29 7.66
C GLY A 39 27.70 4.49 7.39
N TYR A 40 29.00 4.22 7.44
CA TYR A 40 30.13 5.14 7.24
C TYR A 40 30.11 5.95 5.92
N ILE A 41 29.05 5.84 5.12
CA ILE A 41 28.88 6.32 3.76
C ILE A 41 27.48 6.94 3.68
N ASN A 42 27.42 8.23 3.35
CA ASN A 42 26.20 8.88 2.93
C ASN A 42 25.69 8.16 1.67
N MET A 43 24.60 7.39 1.75
CA MET A 43 24.12 6.57 0.62
C MET A 43 23.56 7.41 -0.54
N TYR A 44 23.42 8.72 -0.35
CA TYR A 44 23.01 9.68 -1.36
C TYR A 44 24.19 10.47 -1.92
N GLU A 45 25.41 10.23 -1.42
CA GLU A 45 26.63 10.72 -2.05
C GLU A 45 26.96 9.86 -3.28
N ASP A 46 26.71 10.39 -4.47
CA ASP A 46 27.26 9.80 -5.69
C ASP A 46 28.71 10.24 -5.84
N LEU A 47 29.62 9.41 -5.34
CA LEU A 47 31.06 9.67 -5.41
C LEU A 47 31.62 9.67 -6.84
N ASN A 48 30.82 9.27 -7.83
CA ASN A 48 31.18 9.31 -9.25
C ASN A 48 30.62 10.54 -9.97
N ASP A 49 29.86 11.40 -9.29
CA ASP A 49 29.35 12.67 -9.81
C ASP A 49 30.12 13.85 -9.20
N ASP A 50 30.41 14.87 -10.01
CA ASP A 50 31.08 16.10 -9.56
C ASP A 50 30.22 16.86 -8.53
N ASP A 51 28.89 16.73 -8.60
CA ASP A 51 27.94 17.12 -7.58
C ASP A 51 27.53 15.90 -6.76
N THR A 52 28.37 15.54 -5.78
CA THR A 52 28.14 14.37 -4.91
C THR A 52 26.73 14.30 -4.29
N MET A 53 26.03 15.43 -4.13
CA MET A 53 24.65 15.46 -3.58
C MET A 53 23.57 15.57 -4.67
N CYS A 54 23.87 15.23 -5.92
CA CYS A 54 22.94 15.38 -7.04
C CYS A 54 21.67 14.56 -6.84
N VAL A 55 21.75 13.40 -6.17
CA VAL A 55 20.60 12.54 -5.83
C VAL A 55 19.67 13.27 -4.86
N GLU A 56 20.20 13.82 -3.77
CA GLU A 56 19.44 14.57 -2.78
C GLU A 56 18.78 15.81 -3.39
N LYS A 57 19.50 16.56 -4.24
CA LYS A 57 18.94 17.74 -4.92
C LYS A 57 17.82 17.37 -5.90
N LYS A 58 17.96 16.23 -6.59
CA LYS A 58 16.89 15.70 -7.46
C LYS A 58 15.69 15.29 -6.64
N LEU A 59 15.88 14.62 -5.50
CA LEU A 59 14.79 14.28 -4.58
C LEU A 59 14.08 15.54 -4.06
N ALA A 60 14.82 16.55 -3.59
CA ALA A 60 14.23 17.82 -3.15
C ALA A 60 13.46 18.55 -4.27
N THR A 61 13.93 18.46 -5.52
CA THR A 61 13.20 19.01 -6.69
C THR A 61 11.93 18.22 -6.99
N LEU A 62 11.98 16.89 -6.85
CA LEU A 62 10.80 16.03 -7.00
C LEU A 62 9.79 16.27 -5.88
N GLU A 63 10.25 16.51 -4.65
CA GLU A 63 9.42 16.90 -3.50
C GLU A 63 8.74 18.25 -3.75
N GLU A 64 9.48 19.26 -4.23
CA GLU A 64 8.91 20.56 -4.58
C GLU A 64 7.85 20.44 -5.69
N LYS A 65 8.06 19.55 -6.66
CA LYS A 65 7.10 19.29 -7.73
C LYS A 65 5.87 18.53 -7.22
N ALA A 66 6.06 17.45 -6.48
CA ALA A 66 4.97 16.66 -5.90
C ALA A 66 4.09 17.52 -4.96
N SER A 67 4.70 18.44 -4.20
CA SER A 67 3.97 19.41 -3.39
C SER A 67 3.13 20.40 -4.22
N LYS A 68 3.46 20.63 -5.50
CA LYS A 68 2.73 21.53 -6.41
C LYS A 68 1.66 20.82 -7.25
N GLU A 69 1.52 19.50 -7.12
CA GLU A 69 0.66 18.69 -8.00
C GLU A 69 -0.67 18.26 -7.38
N PHE A 70 -0.93 18.60 -6.12
CA PHE A 70 -2.26 18.41 -5.54
C PHE A 70 -3.29 19.33 -6.21
N ASP A 71 -4.48 18.82 -6.50
CA ASP A 71 -5.59 19.68 -6.85
C ASP A 71 -5.98 20.56 -5.65
N PHE A 72 -6.69 21.66 -5.92
CA PHE A 72 -7.04 22.66 -4.91
C PHE A 72 -7.76 22.07 -3.70
N ILE A 73 -8.62 21.07 -3.89
CA ILE A 73 -9.41 20.46 -2.81
C ILE A 73 -8.50 19.58 -1.95
N THR A 74 -7.70 18.73 -2.59
CA THR A 74 -6.76 17.85 -1.89
C THR A 74 -5.73 18.67 -1.11
N TRP A 75 -5.19 19.74 -1.72
CA TRP A 75 -4.23 20.61 -1.05
C TRP A 75 -4.80 21.26 0.21
N ALA A 76 -6.02 21.81 0.13
CA ALA A 76 -6.67 22.43 1.29
C ALA A 76 -6.87 21.43 2.45
N ALA A 77 -7.11 20.17 2.12
CA ALA A 77 -7.26 19.10 3.10
C ALA A 77 -5.92 18.71 3.73
N VAL A 78 -4.85 18.62 2.94
CA VAL A 78 -3.47 18.40 3.42
C VAL A 78 -3.02 19.57 4.31
N GLU A 79 -3.27 20.82 3.92
CA GLU A 79 -2.94 22.00 4.74
C GLU A 79 -3.65 22.01 6.08
N SER A 80 -4.93 21.68 6.10
CA SER A 80 -5.71 21.60 7.34
C SER A 80 -5.13 20.54 8.28
N PHE A 81 -4.78 19.38 7.74
CA PHE A 81 -4.15 18.30 8.48
C PHE A 81 -2.75 18.67 9.00
N MET A 82 -1.94 19.36 8.18
CA MET A 82 -0.62 19.87 8.61
C MET A 82 -0.75 20.84 9.79
N GLN A 83 -1.74 21.74 9.76
CA GLN A 83 -2.00 22.69 10.84
C GLN A 83 -2.44 21.99 12.12
N GLU A 84 -3.35 21.02 12.03
CA GLU A 84 -3.86 20.26 13.18
C GLU A 84 -2.74 19.47 13.88
N HIS A 85 -1.83 18.87 13.12
CA HIS A 85 -0.78 18.00 13.64
C HIS A 85 0.61 18.68 13.77
N ASN A 86 0.71 19.99 13.52
CA ASN A 86 1.95 20.76 13.56
C ASN A 86 3.05 20.23 12.61
N LEU A 87 2.65 19.82 11.40
CA LEU A 87 3.54 19.33 10.34
C LEU A 87 3.91 20.47 9.39
N LYS A 88 5.12 20.44 8.84
CA LYS A 88 5.68 21.56 8.05
C LYS A 88 5.43 21.45 6.56
N ASN A 89 5.29 20.24 6.05
CA ASN A 89 5.15 19.96 4.62
C ASN A 89 4.46 18.60 4.38
N SER A 90 4.07 18.34 3.14
CA SER A 90 3.38 17.11 2.74
C SER A 90 4.22 15.83 2.93
N LEU A 91 5.56 15.93 2.90
CA LEU A 91 6.42 14.79 3.19
C LEU A 91 6.30 14.36 4.66
N GLU A 92 6.24 15.31 5.59
CA GLU A 92 5.99 15.01 7.00
C GLU A 92 4.60 14.37 7.21
N VAL A 93 3.58 14.74 6.42
CA VAL A 93 2.28 14.07 6.39
C VAL A 93 2.43 12.61 5.95
N TRP A 94 3.12 12.37 4.83
CA TRP A 94 3.36 11.01 4.33
C TRP A 94 4.13 10.14 5.34
N LEU A 95 5.21 10.68 5.92
CA LEU A 95 6.01 9.97 6.93
C LEU A 95 5.21 9.68 8.19
N GLN A 96 4.38 10.62 8.65
CA GLN A 96 3.48 10.40 9.78
C GLN A 96 2.49 9.27 9.44
N ASN A 97 1.84 9.30 8.28
CA ASN A 97 0.88 8.27 7.90
C ASN A 97 1.51 6.87 7.89
N VAL A 98 2.68 6.70 7.26
CA VAL A 98 3.39 5.42 7.25
C VAL A 98 3.70 4.95 8.67
N ARG A 99 4.20 5.84 9.53
CA ARG A 99 4.51 5.51 10.91
C ARG A 99 3.26 5.09 11.68
N GLU A 100 2.21 5.91 11.63
CA GLU A 100 0.97 5.66 12.36
C GLU A 100 0.30 4.37 11.88
N ILE A 101 0.31 4.07 10.58
CA ILE A 101 -0.21 2.80 10.04
C ILE A 101 0.60 1.58 10.53
N LEU A 102 1.92 1.71 10.68
CA LEU A 102 2.79 0.62 11.15
C LEU A 102 2.74 0.42 12.67
N ASP A 103 2.60 1.50 13.44
CA ASP A 103 2.62 1.48 14.90
C ASP A 103 1.22 1.23 15.51
N THR A 104 0.14 1.49 14.77
CA THR A 104 -1.24 1.26 15.21
C THR A 104 -1.64 -0.19 14.95
N PRO A 105 -2.30 -0.89 15.90
CA PRO A 105 -2.92 -2.18 15.63
C PRO A 105 -3.81 -2.14 14.40
N HIS A 106 -3.79 -3.20 13.60
CA HIS A 106 -4.45 -3.24 12.29
C HIS A 106 -5.93 -2.84 12.35
N GLU A 107 -6.65 -3.34 13.35
CA GLU A 107 -8.05 -3.09 13.62
C GLU A 107 -8.39 -1.63 13.97
N ASP A 108 -7.40 -0.89 14.48
CA ASP A 108 -7.56 0.48 15.00
C ASP A 108 -7.15 1.56 13.98
N VAL A 109 -6.45 1.19 12.89
CA VAL A 109 -5.97 2.13 11.86
C VAL A 109 -7.12 2.96 11.29
N GLU A 110 -8.30 2.36 11.08
CA GLU A 110 -9.46 3.06 10.53
C GLU A 110 -9.94 4.23 11.39
N GLY A 111 -9.67 4.17 12.70
CA GLY A 111 -10.06 5.18 13.68
C GLY A 111 -8.94 6.16 14.03
N ASN A 112 -7.69 5.90 13.64
CA ASN A 112 -6.56 6.73 14.04
C ASN A 112 -6.61 8.10 13.32
N SER A 113 -6.89 9.18 14.05
CA SER A 113 -6.94 10.54 13.51
C SER A 113 -5.57 11.12 13.15
N ARG A 114 -4.48 10.47 13.55
CA ARG A 114 -3.11 10.85 13.17
C ARG A 114 -2.72 10.33 11.78
N VAL A 115 -3.56 9.51 11.15
CA VAL A 115 -3.46 9.17 9.73
C VAL A 115 -4.34 10.12 8.94
N PHE A 116 -3.77 10.74 7.90
CA PHE A 116 -4.51 11.62 6.99
C PHE A 116 -5.78 10.94 6.48
N PHE A 117 -6.90 11.66 6.48
CA PHE A 117 -8.21 11.02 6.32
C PHE A 117 -8.37 10.30 4.97
N VAL A 118 -7.73 10.77 3.89
CA VAL A 118 -7.76 10.12 2.57
C VAL A 118 -7.08 8.75 2.66
N ASP A 119 -5.84 8.71 3.16
CA ASP A 119 -5.08 7.47 3.32
C ASP A 119 -5.78 6.50 4.29
N ARG A 120 -6.36 7.03 5.37
CA ARG A 120 -7.15 6.25 6.32
C ARG A 120 -8.41 5.66 5.69
N MET A 121 -9.11 6.44 4.85
CA MET A 121 -10.30 5.98 4.13
C MET A 121 -9.92 4.89 3.13
N ASP A 122 -8.84 5.09 2.37
CA ASP A 122 -8.32 4.09 1.43
C ASP A 122 -7.93 2.80 2.16
N TYR A 123 -7.26 2.91 3.30
CA TYR A 123 -6.92 1.76 4.14
C TYR A 123 -8.18 1.02 4.59
N LYS A 124 -9.16 1.74 5.15
CA LYS A 124 -10.44 1.19 5.60
C LYS A 124 -11.21 0.51 4.47
N LEU A 125 -11.32 1.15 3.31
CA LEU A 125 -12.01 0.59 2.15
C LEU A 125 -11.35 -0.71 1.70
N ARG A 126 -10.00 -0.77 1.68
CA ARG A 126 -9.28 -2.02 1.37
C ARG A 126 -9.46 -3.10 2.43
N MET A 127 -9.58 -2.75 3.70
CA MET A 127 -9.88 -3.73 4.76
C MET A 127 -11.26 -4.36 4.59
N ILE A 128 -12.26 -3.55 4.22
CA ILE A 128 -13.66 -3.99 4.17
C ILE A 128 -14.00 -4.64 2.83
N ASP A 129 -13.51 -4.07 1.73
CA ASP A 129 -13.93 -4.43 0.37
C ASP A 129 -12.94 -5.33 -0.36
N CYS A 130 -11.93 -5.87 0.34
CA CYS A 130 -10.99 -6.78 -0.27
C CYS A 130 -10.69 -8.05 0.54
N PHE A 131 -10.15 -9.06 -0.13
CA PHE A 131 -9.65 -10.28 0.50
C PHE A 131 -8.40 -10.79 -0.20
N LEU A 132 -7.57 -11.51 0.53
CA LEU A 132 -6.30 -12.00 0.01
C LEU A 132 -6.46 -13.37 -0.66
N THR A 133 -5.94 -13.48 -1.89
CA THR A 133 -5.70 -14.73 -2.61
C THR A 133 -4.19 -14.89 -2.87
N ILE A 134 -3.70 -16.13 -2.92
CA ILE A 134 -2.30 -16.43 -3.25
C ILE A 134 -2.24 -17.15 -4.60
N TRP A 135 -1.60 -16.53 -5.59
CA TRP A 135 -1.35 -17.14 -6.89
C TRP A 135 0.06 -17.69 -6.97
N GLN A 136 0.18 -18.88 -7.57
CA GLN A 136 1.43 -19.58 -7.80
C GLN A 136 1.64 -19.76 -9.31
N ALA A 137 2.81 -19.37 -9.80
CA ALA A 137 3.16 -19.56 -11.20
C ALA A 137 3.35 -21.05 -11.55
N GLY A 138 3.18 -21.39 -12.82
CA GLY A 138 3.50 -22.70 -13.37
C GLY A 138 4.98 -23.08 -13.21
N GLU A 139 5.34 -24.34 -13.49
CA GLU A 139 6.73 -24.80 -13.39
C GLU A 139 7.66 -24.01 -14.33
N ASN A 140 7.18 -23.71 -15.52
CA ASN A 140 7.92 -23.00 -16.56
C ASN A 140 7.61 -21.49 -16.64
N ASP A 141 6.79 -20.98 -15.72
CA ASP A 141 6.36 -19.58 -15.71
C ASP A 141 6.91 -18.86 -14.48
N GLU A 142 7.19 -17.57 -14.60
CA GLU A 142 7.63 -16.74 -13.49
C GLU A 142 6.96 -15.38 -13.50
N PHE A 143 6.59 -14.88 -12.32
CA PHE A 143 6.19 -13.50 -12.13
C PHE A 143 7.43 -12.60 -12.15
N ILE A 144 7.35 -11.51 -12.91
CA ILE A 144 8.41 -10.51 -12.99
C ILE A 144 8.25 -9.52 -11.85
N MET A 145 9.37 -9.15 -11.23
CA MET A 145 9.44 -8.09 -10.23
C MET A 145 10.24 -6.91 -10.79
N THR A 146 9.66 -5.71 -10.74
CA THR A 146 10.27 -4.44 -11.14
C THR A 146 10.43 -3.55 -9.91
N SER A 147 11.18 -2.45 -10.04
CA SER A 147 11.42 -1.49 -8.94
C SER A 147 10.15 -0.81 -8.42
N ASN A 148 9.05 -0.86 -9.17
CA ASN A 148 7.74 -0.31 -8.81
C ASN A 148 6.62 -1.37 -8.81
N ALA A 149 6.95 -2.67 -8.76
CA ALA A 149 5.97 -3.76 -8.85
C ALA A 149 5.05 -3.92 -7.62
N PHE A 150 5.28 -3.16 -6.56
CA PHE A 150 4.57 -3.36 -5.29
C PHE A 150 3.26 -2.57 -5.26
N GLY A 151 2.13 -3.29 -5.24
CA GLY A 151 0.81 -2.68 -5.15
C GLY A 151 0.28 -2.14 -6.48
N ILE A 152 0.82 -2.63 -7.60
CA ILE A 152 0.24 -2.38 -8.93
C ILE A 152 -1.14 -3.02 -8.98
N PHE A 153 -2.09 -2.39 -9.66
CA PHE A 153 -3.45 -2.88 -9.73
C PHE A 153 -3.99 -2.93 -11.14
N GLU A 154 -4.99 -3.78 -11.37
CA GLU A 154 -5.87 -3.64 -12.52
C GLU A 154 -7.25 -3.13 -12.09
N GLY A 155 -7.91 -2.42 -12.99
CA GLY A 155 -9.16 -1.76 -12.67
C GLY A 155 -9.76 -1.00 -13.84
N ILE A 156 -10.78 -0.21 -13.52
CA ILE A 156 -11.46 0.65 -14.46
C ILE A 156 -11.49 2.08 -13.95
N ASN A 157 -11.25 3.01 -14.86
CA ASN A 157 -11.54 4.42 -14.65
C ASN A 157 -13.01 4.66 -14.98
N ILE A 158 -13.77 5.16 -14.02
CA ILE A 158 -15.18 5.44 -14.18
C ILE A 158 -15.32 6.94 -14.36
N THR A 159 -15.61 7.34 -15.60
CA THR A 159 -15.85 8.73 -15.98
C THR A 159 -17.35 8.97 -16.11
N GLY A 160 -17.83 10.13 -15.63
CA GLY A 160 -19.24 10.50 -15.74
C GLY A 160 -20.16 9.97 -14.63
N SER A 161 -19.61 9.54 -13.50
CA SER A 161 -20.44 9.29 -12.30
C SER A 161 -20.92 10.60 -11.68
N SER A 162 -22.05 10.58 -10.99
CA SER A 162 -22.55 11.74 -10.22
C SER A 162 -21.62 12.14 -9.07
N MET A 163 -20.69 11.26 -8.67
CA MET A 163 -19.67 11.53 -7.65
C MET A 163 -18.33 11.99 -8.26
N GLY A 164 -18.28 12.27 -9.56
CA GLY A 164 -17.04 12.63 -10.26
C GLY A 164 -16.28 11.41 -10.79
N PRO A 165 -15.08 11.61 -11.37
CA PRO A 165 -14.24 10.50 -11.80
C PRO A 165 -13.74 9.71 -10.59
N PHE A 166 -13.90 8.39 -10.62
CA PHE A 166 -13.30 7.51 -9.61
C PHE A 166 -12.70 6.26 -10.26
N GLN A 167 -11.66 5.72 -9.63
CA GLN A 167 -11.03 4.49 -10.08
C GLN A 167 -11.55 3.33 -9.25
N LYS A 168 -11.88 2.22 -9.90
CA LYS A 168 -12.21 0.96 -9.21
C LYS A 168 -11.17 -0.07 -9.60
N ALA A 169 -10.36 -0.48 -8.64
CA ALA A 169 -9.46 -1.61 -8.79
C ALA A 169 -10.20 -2.92 -8.49
N PHE A 170 -9.91 -3.97 -9.26
CA PHE A 170 -10.41 -5.32 -9.03
C PHE A 170 -9.38 -6.18 -8.30
N HIS A 171 -8.10 -5.97 -8.62
CA HIS A 171 -6.97 -6.73 -8.07
C HIS A 171 -5.78 -5.81 -7.82
N TRP A 172 -5.14 -5.94 -6.67
CA TRP A 172 -3.82 -5.40 -6.39
C TRP A 172 -2.80 -6.55 -6.30
N PHE A 173 -1.70 -6.38 -7.00
CA PHE A 173 -0.64 -7.35 -7.20
C PHE A 173 0.57 -6.99 -6.35
N TYR A 174 1.03 -7.95 -5.54
CA TYR A 174 2.25 -7.84 -4.75
C TYR A 174 3.12 -9.07 -5.04
N VAL A 175 4.01 -8.93 -6.02
CA VAL A 175 4.95 -9.98 -6.41
C VAL A 175 5.96 -10.15 -5.27
N ILE A 176 5.94 -11.29 -4.59
CA ILE A 176 6.84 -11.58 -3.46
C ILE A 176 7.98 -12.54 -3.83
N SER A 177 7.83 -13.29 -4.94
CA SER A 177 8.88 -14.11 -5.53
C SER A 177 8.54 -14.46 -6.99
N PRO A 178 9.48 -15.00 -7.79
CA PRO A 178 9.18 -15.47 -9.15
C PRO A 178 8.06 -16.50 -9.24
N LYS A 179 7.76 -17.21 -8.14
CA LYS A 179 6.71 -18.25 -8.13
C LYS A 179 5.46 -17.86 -7.36
N LEU A 180 5.48 -16.78 -6.57
CA LEU A 180 4.38 -16.43 -5.68
C LEU A 180 3.98 -14.96 -5.81
N LEU A 181 2.68 -14.76 -5.93
CA LEU A 181 2.03 -13.46 -6.03
C LEU A 181 0.91 -13.39 -4.98
N LEU A 182 0.94 -12.36 -4.15
CA LEU A 182 -0.19 -12.01 -3.30
C LEU A 182 -1.13 -11.13 -4.11
N VAL A 183 -2.41 -11.48 -4.12
CA VAL A 183 -3.45 -10.75 -4.85
C VAL A 183 -4.53 -10.32 -3.87
N LEU A 184 -4.61 -9.02 -3.62
CA LEU A 184 -5.73 -8.45 -2.91
C LEU A 184 -6.88 -8.29 -3.91
N CYS A 185 -7.99 -8.99 -3.68
CA CYS A 185 -9.12 -9.10 -4.61
C CYS A 185 -10.32 -8.35 -4.06
N ASP A 186 -11.06 -7.68 -4.94
CA ASP A 186 -12.35 -7.07 -4.63
C ASP A 186 -13.36 -8.09 -4.08
N SER A 187 -14.14 -7.70 -3.07
CA SER A 187 -15.10 -8.56 -2.38
C SER A 187 -16.18 -9.13 -3.32
N GLY A 188 -16.47 -8.47 -4.43
CA GLY A 188 -17.41 -8.92 -5.46
C GLY A 188 -17.02 -10.24 -6.14
N PHE A 189 -15.76 -10.69 -6.04
CA PHE A 189 -15.35 -12.02 -6.50
C PHE A 189 -15.76 -13.16 -5.56
N ARG A 190 -16.25 -12.85 -4.35
CA ARG A 190 -16.75 -13.87 -3.42
C ARG A 190 -18.09 -14.42 -3.89
N GLU A 191 -18.25 -15.73 -3.72
CA GLU A 191 -19.52 -16.41 -3.98
C GLU A 191 -20.65 -15.78 -3.15
N GLY A 192 -21.76 -15.43 -3.81
CA GLY A 192 -22.93 -14.82 -3.16
C GLY A 192 -22.85 -13.31 -2.93
N VAL A 193 -21.72 -12.65 -3.23
CA VAL A 193 -21.59 -11.18 -3.18
C VAL A 193 -21.83 -10.60 -4.57
N GLY A 194 -20.99 -10.98 -5.54
CA GLY A 194 -21.10 -10.54 -6.93
C GLY A 194 -20.88 -9.04 -7.13
N PHE A 195 -21.06 -8.58 -8.38
CA PHE A 195 -20.88 -7.18 -8.77
C PHE A 195 -22.22 -6.47 -9.07
N GLU A 196 -23.34 -7.19 -9.05
CA GLU A 196 -24.62 -6.76 -9.62
C GLU A 196 -25.20 -5.51 -8.95
N ALA A 197 -25.06 -5.40 -7.63
CA ALA A 197 -25.55 -4.24 -6.87
C ALA A 197 -24.78 -2.97 -7.26
N LEU A 198 -23.45 -3.06 -7.33
CA LEU A 198 -22.58 -1.98 -7.77
C LEU A 198 -22.80 -1.64 -9.26
N ASP A 199 -22.96 -2.65 -10.11
CA ASP A 199 -23.24 -2.48 -11.54
C ASP A 199 -24.53 -1.70 -11.77
N ARG A 200 -25.57 -1.99 -10.98
CA ARG A 200 -26.86 -1.30 -11.09
C ARG A 200 -26.77 0.16 -10.71
N ILE A 201 -25.95 0.50 -9.71
CA ILE A 201 -25.78 1.86 -9.20
C ILE A 201 -24.84 2.67 -10.11
N LEU A 202 -23.76 2.05 -10.58
CA LEU A 202 -22.63 2.73 -11.21
C LEU A 202 -22.48 2.42 -12.71
N GLY A 203 -23.31 1.51 -13.25
CA GLY A 203 -23.38 1.22 -14.68
C GLY A 203 -22.15 0.52 -15.25
N PHE A 204 -21.45 -0.31 -14.47
CA PHE A 204 -20.22 -0.96 -14.93
C PHE A 204 -20.50 -1.86 -16.14
N LYS A 205 -19.82 -1.56 -17.26
CA LYS A 205 -19.87 -2.39 -18.48
C LYS A 205 -18.61 -3.20 -18.70
N LYS A 206 -17.51 -2.81 -18.06
CA LYS A 206 -16.21 -3.49 -18.15
C LYS A 206 -15.98 -4.32 -16.89
N ARG A 207 -15.33 -5.47 -17.08
CA ARG A 207 -14.98 -6.43 -16.03
C ARG A 207 -13.47 -6.58 -15.97
N SER A 208 -13.01 -7.08 -14.84
CA SER A 208 -11.64 -7.57 -14.64
C SER A 208 -11.18 -8.47 -15.79
N HIS A 209 -9.91 -8.35 -16.18
CA HIS A 209 -9.30 -9.29 -17.12
C HIS A 209 -9.03 -10.65 -16.49
N PHE A 210 -9.02 -10.73 -15.16
CA PHE A 210 -8.82 -11.95 -14.38
C PHE A 210 -10.12 -12.55 -13.84
N LYS A 211 -11.30 -12.12 -14.32
CA LYS A 211 -12.60 -12.59 -13.83
C LYS A 211 -12.77 -14.12 -13.79
N ASP A 212 -12.10 -14.84 -14.69
CA ASP A 212 -12.20 -16.29 -14.84
C ASP A 212 -11.06 -17.04 -14.11
N VAL A 213 -10.14 -16.31 -13.48
CA VAL A 213 -9.10 -16.88 -12.63
C VAL A 213 -9.71 -17.20 -11.25
N PRO A 214 -9.37 -18.32 -10.59
CA PRO A 214 -9.90 -18.62 -9.27
C PRO A 214 -9.42 -17.63 -8.19
N HIS A 215 -10.36 -17.17 -7.34
CA HIS A 215 -10.11 -16.30 -6.19
C HIS A 215 -10.66 -16.92 -4.89
N PRO A 216 -10.13 -18.08 -4.44
CA PRO A 216 -10.62 -18.70 -3.20
C PRO A 216 -10.29 -17.77 -2.02
N PRO A 217 -11.29 -17.33 -1.24
CA PRO A 217 -11.02 -16.60 -0.01
C PRO A 217 -10.35 -17.53 1.03
N PRO A 218 -9.72 -16.97 2.08
CA PRO A 218 -9.24 -17.79 3.18
C PRO A 218 -10.39 -18.58 3.79
N ILE A 219 -10.12 -19.84 4.15
CA ILE A 219 -11.06 -20.72 4.85
C ILE A 219 -10.88 -20.45 6.35
N PRO A 220 -11.88 -19.87 7.04
CA PRO A 220 -11.75 -19.57 8.45
C PRO A 220 -12.17 -20.77 9.32
N GLU A 221 -11.43 -21.00 10.39
CA GLU A 221 -11.74 -21.92 11.48
C GLU A 221 -11.82 -21.12 12.77
N TYR A 222 -13.04 -20.78 13.19
CA TYR A 222 -13.29 -19.97 14.37
C TYR A 222 -13.49 -20.83 15.61
N VAL A 223 -12.86 -20.47 16.72
CA VAL A 223 -12.90 -21.28 17.95
C VAL A 223 -14.27 -21.26 18.64
N ASN A 224 -14.99 -20.12 18.55
CA ASN A 224 -16.20 -19.88 19.34
C ASN A 224 -17.51 -19.90 18.55
N ILE A 225 -17.53 -20.40 17.31
CA ILE A 225 -18.79 -20.55 16.58
C ILE A 225 -19.47 -21.84 17.04
N SER A 226 -20.30 -21.71 18.09
CA SER A 226 -21.44 -22.62 18.22
C SER A 226 -22.19 -22.56 16.89
N LYS A 227 -22.50 -23.72 16.28
CA LYS A 227 -23.18 -23.84 14.98
C LYS A 227 -24.57 -23.19 15.03
N GLN A 228 -24.66 -21.86 15.01
CA GLN A 228 -25.92 -21.15 14.84
C GLN A 228 -26.20 -21.07 13.34
N LYS A 229 -27.37 -21.61 12.98
CA LYS A 229 -27.92 -21.53 11.63
C LYS A 229 -27.96 -20.08 11.18
N SER A 230 -27.58 -19.85 9.93
CA SER A 230 -27.67 -18.58 9.23
C SER A 230 -29.07 -17.96 9.37
N ALA A 231 -29.19 -16.90 10.15
CA ALA A 231 -30.34 -16.01 10.11
C ALA A 231 -30.11 -15.00 8.96
N TYR A 232 -30.34 -15.44 7.72
CA TYR A 232 -30.53 -14.54 6.59
C TYR A 232 -31.95 -13.97 6.66
N ASP A 233 -32.18 -13.03 7.57
CA ASP A 233 -33.37 -12.17 7.55
C ASP A 233 -33.02 -10.80 6.97
N SER A 234 -33.40 -10.66 5.69
CA SER A 234 -34.04 -9.54 4.97
C SER A 234 -33.91 -8.08 5.43
N GLU A 235 -32.88 -7.66 6.15
CA GLU A 235 -32.60 -6.22 6.36
C GLU A 235 -31.42 -5.75 5.49
N PRO A 236 -31.51 -4.57 4.86
CA PRO A 236 -30.40 -4.02 4.11
C PRO A 236 -29.22 -3.77 5.07
N VAL A 237 -28.15 -4.52 4.87
CA VAL A 237 -26.90 -4.37 5.62
C VAL A 237 -26.35 -2.98 5.33
N ASN A 238 -26.17 -2.16 6.38
CA ASN A 238 -25.38 -0.95 6.26
C ASN A 238 -23.91 -1.35 6.19
N ILE A 239 -23.41 -1.55 4.97
CA ILE A 239 -22.04 -1.99 4.63
C ILE A 239 -20.94 -1.07 5.21
N PHE A 240 -21.29 0.09 5.75
CA PHE A 240 -20.35 1.05 6.33
C PHE A 240 -20.21 0.94 7.87
N GLU A 241 -21.02 0.10 8.54
CA GLU A 241 -20.94 -0.11 9.99
C GLU A 241 -20.42 -1.52 10.32
N LYS A 242 -19.09 -1.66 10.43
CA LYS A 242 -18.40 -2.85 10.95
C LYS A 242 -19.01 -3.34 12.28
N ASP A 243 -19.34 -2.38 13.15
CA ASP A 243 -20.00 -2.57 14.43
C ASP A 243 -21.36 -3.27 14.36
N TRP A 244 -22.12 -3.11 13.27
CA TRP A 244 -23.48 -3.64 13.19
C TRP A 244 -23.49 -5.17 13.17
N TRP A 245 -22.59 -5.79 12.40
CA TRP A 245 -22.49 -7.24 12.29
C TRP A 245 -21.97 -7.88 13.57
N GLU A 246 -20.91 -7.33 14.16
CA GLU A 246 -20.33 -7.80 15.42
C GLU A 246 -21.34 -7.69 16.57
N LYS A 247 -22.07 -6.57 16.68
CA LYS A 247 -23.12 -6.39 17.69
C LYS A 247 -24.29 -7.34 17.49
N LYS A 248 -24.68 -7.62 16.23
CA LYS A 248 -25.83 -8.49 15.90
C LYS A 248 -25.51 -9.98 16.08
N THR A 249 -24.30 -10.40 15.73
CA THR A 249 -23.89 -11.81 15.79
C THR A 249 -23.20 -12.19 17.08
N GLY A 250 -22.76 -11.21 17.88
CA GLY A 250 -21.89 -11.44 19.03
C GLY A 250 -20.52 -12.00 18.62
N PHE A 251 -20.19 -11.96 17.33
CA PHE A 251 -18.94 -12.47 16.80
C PHE A 251 -17.78 -11.64 17.34
N LYS A 252 -16.77 -12.33 17.89
CA LYS A 252 -15.52 -11.74 18.33
C LYS A 252 -14.40 -12.60 17.80
N LEU A 253 -13.41 -11.94 17.18
CA LEU A 253 -12.17 -12.57 16.80
C LEU A 253 -11.47 -13.12 18.06
N HIS A 254 -10.93 -14.32 17.92
CA HIS A 254 -10.09 -14.96 18.93
C HIS A 254 -8.68 -15.11 18.37
N GLU A 255 -7.65 -14.98 19.22
CA GLU A 255 -6.25 -15.14 18.79
C GLU A 255 -5.95 -16.54 18.21
N ASP A 256 -6.77 -17.53 18.59
CA ASP A 256 -6.68 -18.91 18.11
C ASP A 256 -7.51 -19.18 16.84
N ASP A 257 -8.20 -18.18 16.29
CA ASP A 257 -8.88 -18.31 15.01
C ASP A 257 -7.85 -18.56 13.91
N LYS A 258 -8.11 -19.56 13.05
CA LYS A 258 -7.19 -19.94 11.97
C LYS A 258 -7.76 -19.59 10.63
N PHE A 259 -6.93 -19.05 9.75
CA PHE A 259 -7.28 -18.75 8.37
C PHE A 259 -6.36 -19.54 7.44
N THR A 260 -6.94 -20.50 6.72
CA THR A 260 -6.18 -21.34 5.78
C THR A 260 -6.25 -20.74 4.39
N PHE A 261 -5.10 -20.36 3.85
CA PHE A 261 -4.95 -19.84 2.50
C PHE A 261 -4.58 -20.96 1.53
N THR A 262 -5.29 -21.03 0.41
CA THR A 262 -5.00 -21.99 -0.67
C THR A 262 -4.17 -21.33 -1.75
N PHE A 263 -3.14 -22.02 -2.22
CA PHE A 263 -2.32 -21.60 -3.35
C PHE A 263 -3.05 -21.97 -4.66
N VAL A 264 -3.30 -20.99 -5.50
CA VAL A 264 -3.90 -21.20 -6.83
C VAL A 264 -2.78 -21.26 -7.85
N LYS A 265 -2.54 -22.45 -8.42
CA LYS A 265 -1.64 -22.57 -9.58
C LYS A 265 -2.32 -21.95 -10.79
N VAL A 266 -1.83 -20.79 -11.23
CA VAL A 266 -2.36 -20.07 -12.39
C VAL A 266 -1.68 -20.55 -13.67
N ASN A 267 -2.37 -20.37 -14.81
CA ASN A 267 -1.82 -20.75 -16.10
C ASN A 267 -0.86 -19.67 -16.64
N SER A 268 -0.09 -20.02 -17.67
CA SER A 268 0.90 -19.12 -18.28
C SER A 268 0.27 -17.83 -18.82
N ALA A 269 -0.97 -17.87 -19.33
CA ALA A 269 -1.65 -16.67 -19.84
C ALA A 269 -1.93 -15.67 -18.70
N THR A 270 -2.35 -16.15 -17.53
CA THR A 270 -2.52 -15.33 -16.33
C THR A 270 -1.18 -14.73 -15.88
N VAL A 271 -0.11 -15.54 -15.83
CA VAL A 271 1.23 -15.05 -15.45
C VAL A 271 1.70 -13.97 -16.41
N HIS A 272 1.60 -14.21 -17.72
CA HIS A 272 2.01 -13.24 -18.73
C HIS A 272 1.19 -11.96 -18.69
N LEU A 273 -0.12 -12.04 -18.43
CA LEU A 273 -0.96 -10.86 -18.29
C LEU A 273 -0.56 -10.01 -17.08
N VAL A 274 -0.31 -10.63 -15.92
CA VAL A 274 0.23 -9.91 -14.75
C VAL A 274 1.57 -9.28 -15.10
N ASN A 275 2.47 -10.02 -15.75
CA ASN A 275 3.78 -9.51 -16.13
C ASN A 275 3.68 -8.33 -17.11
N SER A 276 2.75 -8.36 -18.06
CA SER A 276 2.49 -7.23 -18.96
C SER A 276 2.06 -5.99 -18.18
N ILE A 277 1.17 -6.13 -17.19
CA ILE A 277 0.75 -5.02 -16.33
C ILE A 277 1.96 -4.47 -15.57
N VAL A 278 2.73 -5.33 -14.90
CA VAL A 278 3.92 -4.93 -14.13
C VAL A 278 4.98 -4.23 -15.00
N LEU A 279 5.23 -4.75 -16.20
CA LEU A 279 6.19 -4.17 -17.13
C LEU A 279 5.72 -2.82 -17.70
N ASN A 280 4.42 -2.68 -18.00
CA ASN A 280 3.86 -1.43 -18.49
C ASN A 280 3.92 -0.32 -17.44
N GLU A 281 3.72 -0.64 -16.16
CA GLU A 281 3.91 0.32 -15.08
C GLU A 281 5.39 0.68 -14.89
N ALA A 282 6.30 -0.29 -15.06
CA ALA A 282 7.74 -0.04 -14.96
C ALA A 282 8.30 0.80 -16.12
N ASN A 283 7.68 0.70 -17.29
CA ASN A 283 8.07 1.48 -18.46
C ASN A 283 6.84 1.89 -19.30
N PRO A 284 6.17 2.99 -18.94
CA PRO A 284 4.94 3.45 -19.60
C PRO A 284 5.12 3.75 -21.10
N ASP A 285 6.34 4.08 -21.52
CA ASP A 285 6.67 4.38 -22.92
C ASP A 285 6.77 3.12 -23.79
N LEU A 286 6.92 1.94 -23.17
CA LEU A 286 6.96 0.64 -23.82
C LEU A 286 5.71 -0.17 -23.46
N GLN A 287 4.63 0.02 -24.22
CA GLN A 287 3.43 -0.80 -24.04
C GLN A 287 3.66 -2.24 -24.53
N VAL A 288 3.81 -3.16 -23.58
CA VAL A 288 3.81 -4.60 -23.78
C VAL A 288 2.37 -5.09 -23.65
N GLY A 289 1.81 -5.56 -24.76
CA GLY A 289 0.48 -6.20 -24.78
C GLY A 289 0.60 -7.72 -24.86
N PHE A 290 -0.29 -8.42 -24.16
CA PHE A 290 -0.53 -9.84 -24.37
C PHE A 290 -1.85 -10.02 -25.13
N ARG A 291 -1.84 -10.84 -26.19
CA ARG A 291 -3.04 -11.18 -26.99
C ARG A 291 -3.56 -12.55 -26.61
#